data_AF-F4MYQ5-F1
#
_entry.id   AF-F4MYQ5-F1
#
_cell.length_a   1.000
_cell.length_b   1.000
_cell.length_c   1.000
_cell.angle_alpha   90.00
_cell.angle_beta   90.00
_cell.angle_gamma   90.00
#
_symmetry.space_group_name_H-M   'P 1'
#
loop_
_entity.id
_entity.type
_entity.pdbx_description
1 polymer ?
#
loop_
_entity_poly.entity_id
_entity_poly.type
_entity_poly.pdbx_seq_one_letter_code
_entity_poly.pdbx_strand_id
1 'polypeptide(L)'
;MIDWEYAADGDIALDIAALFRGNGWSAPQQQAFLQHYCLNEQGYPDIDRLSRQIQRWVPWVDYLMLMWFEVRWQQTGDSEFLQWAAPLRQRFNLSF
;
A
#
# COMPACT_ATOMS: atom_id res chain seq x y z
N MET A 1 -2.52 -13.45 10.22
CA MET A 1 -1.63 -12.28 10.17
C MET A 1 -0.59 -12.44 11.27
N ILE A 2 0.68 -12.48 10.89
CA ILE A 2 1.84 -12.57 11.79
C ILE A 2 2.72 -11.37 11.41
N ASP A 3 3.54 -10.84 12.34
CA ASP A 3 4.17 -9.49 12.36
C ASP A 3 3.26 -8.35 12.87
N TRP A 4 3.05 -8.34 14.20
CA TRP A 4 2.32 -7.28 14.92
C TRP A 4 3.22 -6.12 15.36
N GLU A 5 4.52 -6.13 15.05
CA GLU A 5 5.44 -5.07 15.48
C GLU A 5 5.15 -3.71 14.83
N TYR A 6 4.40 -3.69 13.73
CA TYR A 6 3.93 -2.48 13.03
C TYR A 6 2.44 -2.19 13.26
N ALA A 7 1.75 -2.98 14.10
CA ALA A 7 0.35 -2.74 14.40
C ALA A 7 0.22 -1.50 15.29
N ALA A 8 -0.02 -0.35 14.66
CA ALA A 8 -0.36 0.91 15.31
C ALA A 8 -1.87 1.19 15.16
N ASP A 9 -2.42 2.05 16.02
CA ASP A 9 -3.77 2.61 15.80
C ASP A 9 -3.71 3.54 14.58
N GLY A 10 -3.93 2.95 13.42
CA GLY A 10 -3.78 3.56 12.11
C GLY A 10 -5.10 3.68 11.38
N ASP A 11 -5.17 4.60 10.44
CA ASP A 11 -6.29 4.66 9.51
C ASP A 11 -6.37 3.34 8.74
N ILE A 12 -7.46 2.58 8.90
CA ILE A 12 -7.63 1.27 8.25
C ILE A 12 -7.50 1.32 6.73
N ALA A 13 -7.76 2.49 6.14
CA ALA A 13 -7.55 2.73 4.73
C ALA A 13 -6.07 2.68 4.33
N LEU A 14 -5.14 3.03 5.23
CA LEU A 14 -3.71 2.91 5.02
C LEU A 14 -3.28 1.45 4.93
N ASP A 15 -3.76 0.60 5.85
CA ASP A 15 -3.44 -0.83 5.86
C ASP A 15 -3.97 -1.52 4.60
N ILE A 16 -5.21 -1.20 4.20
CA ILE A 16 -5.80 -1.72 2.97
C ILE A 16 -5.06 -1.19 1.73
N ALA A 17 -4.66 0.09 1.71
CA ALA A 17 -3.85 0.64 0.62
C ALA A 17 -2.49 -0.07 0.50
N ALA A 18 -1.83 -0.32 1.63
CA ALA A 18 -0.58 -1.07 1.68
C ALA A 18 -0.76 -2.52 1.21
N LEU A 19 -1.83 -3.20 1.61
CA LEU A 19 -2.18 -4.54 1.14
C LEU A 19 -2.36 -4.58 -0.39
N PHE A 20 -3.11 -3.63 -0.95
CA PHE A 20 -3.37 -3.57 -2.39
C PHE A 20 -2.10 -3.30 -3.18
N ARG A 21 -1.23 -2.42 -2.67
CA ARG A 21 0.04 -2.07 -3.33
C ARG A 21 1.07 -3.18 -3.22
N GLY A 22 1.25 -3.76 -2.04
CA GLY A 22 2.19 -4.86 -1.83
C GLY A 22 1.89 -6.10 -2.66
N ASN A 23 0.61 -6.36 -2.96
CA ASN A 23 0.20 -7.51 -3.78
C ASN A 23 -0.09 -7.17 -5.26
N GLY A 24 0.04 -5.92 -5.68
CA GLY A 24 -0.23 -5.50 -7.06
C GLY A 24 -1.67 -5.74 -7.53
N TRP A 25 -2.65 -5.64 -6.63
CA TRP A 25 -4.05 -5.97 -6.95
C TRP A 25 -4.67 -5.02 -7.96
N SER A 26 -5.37 -5.60 -8.94
CA SER A 26 -6.15 -4.87 -9.95
C SER A 26 -7.42 -4.23 -9.35
N ALA A 27 -7.96 -3.20 -10.00
CA ALA A 27 -9.17 -2.52 -9.53
C ALA A 27 -10.37 -3.48 -9.27
N PRO A 28 -10.63 -4.51 -10.11
CA PRO A 28 -11.66 -5.51 -9.82
C PRO A 28 -11.40 -6.32 -8.54
N GLN A 29 -10.14 -6.69 -8.28
CA GLN A 29 -9.77 -7.44 -7.06
C GLN A 29 -9.92 -6.57 -5.81
N GLN A 30 -9.51 -5.29 -5.89
CA GLN A 30 -9.70 -4.33 -4.81
C GLN A 30 -11.20 -4.15 -4.48
N GLN A 31 -12.04 -4.02 -5.51
CA GLN A 31 -13.48 -3.87 -5.33
C GLN A 31 -14.13 -5.12 -4.71
N ALA A 32 -13.77 -6.31 -5.17
CA ALA A 32 -14.26 -7.57 -4.60
C ALA A 32 -13.86 -7.73 -3.13
N PHE A 33 -12.62 -7.36 -2.77
CA PHE A 33 -12.15 -7.34 -1.39
C PHE A 33 -12.96 -6.35 -0.54
N LEU A 34 -13.14 -5.11 -0.99
CA LEU A 34 -13.88 -4.09 -0.23
C LEU A 34 -15.34 -4.48 -0.01
N GLN A 35 -15.97 -5.12 -1.01
CA GLN A 35 -17.32 -5.66 -0.88
C GLN A 35 -17.38 -6.73 0.22
N HIS A 36 -16.50 -7.72 0.20
CA HIS A 36 -16.45 -8.73 1.27
C HIS A 36 -16.09 -8.15 2.64
N TYR A 37 -15.20 -7.17 2.68
CA TYR A 37 -14.78 -6.51 3.92
C TYR A 37 -15.93 -5.74 4.59
N CYS A 38 -16.79 -5.08 3.80
CA CYS A 38 -17.87 -4.25 4.31
C CYS A 38 -19.23 -4.96 4.42
N LEU A 39 -19.39 -6.13 3.77
CA LEU A 39 -20.62 -6.95 3.87
C LEU A 39 -20.78 -7.68 5.21
N ASN A 40 -19.72 -7.77 6.03
CA ASN A 40 -19.81 -8.36 7.36
C ASN A 40 -20.58 -7.43 8.31
N GLU A 41 -21.36 -7.99 9.24
CA GLU A 41 -22.22 -7.23 10.17
C GLU A 41 -21.46 -6.26 11.12
N GLN A 42 -20.13 -6.40 11.20
CA GLN A 42 -19.21 -5.51 11.92
C GLN A 42 -18.27 -4.73 10.98
N GLY A 43 -18.52 -4.79 9.67
CA GLY A 43 -17.70 -4.17 8.63
C GLY A 43 -17.81 -2.65 8.60
N TYR A 44 -16.93 -2.02 7.84
CA TYR A 44 -16.93 -0.58 7.68
C TYR A 44 -18.23 -0.13 6.98
N PRO A 45 -18.99 0.82 7.55
CA PRO A 45 -20.38 1.08 7.13
C PRO A 45 -20.51 1.77 5.76
N ASP A 46 -19.44 2.37 5.24
CA ASP A 46 -19.46 3.13 3.99
C ASP A 46 -18.27 2.74 3.10
N ILE A 47 -18.54 1.86 2.12
CA ILE A 47 -17.57 1.38 1.12
C ILE A 47 -16.99 2.55 0.31
N ASP A 48 -17.82 3.54 -0.05
CA ASP A 48 -17.39 4.65 -0.89
C ASP A 48 -16.45 5.59 -0.12
N ARG A 49 -16.75 5.84 1.16
CA ARG A 49 -15.86 6.58 2.05
C ARG A 49 -14.53 5.85 2.22
N LEU A 50 -14.56 4.54 2.49
CA LEU A 50 -13.35 3.73 2.65
C LEU A 50 -12.51 3.74 1.37
N SER A 51 -13.14 3.50 0.21
CA SER A 51 -12.47 3.53 -1.10
C SER A 51 -11.80 4.88 -1.36
N ARG A 52 -12.50 6.01 -1.11
CA ARG A 52 -11.90 7.34 -1.23
C ARG A 52 -10.72 7.55 -0.28
N GLN A 53 -10.80 7.03 0.93
CA GLN A 53 -9.74 7.16 1.93
C GLN A 53 -8.52 6.32 1.54
N ILE A 54 -8.72 5.11 1.01
CA ILE A 54 -7.65 4.26 0.46
C ILE A 54 -6.93 4.98 -0.67
N GLN A 55 -7.68 5.58 -1.62
CA GLN A 55 -7.09 6.34 -2.72
C GLN A 55 -6.27 7.55 -2.25
N ARG A 56 -6.61 8.16 -1.11
CA ARG A 56 -5.81 9.25 -0.52
C ARG A 56 -4.50 8.77 0.08
N TRP A 57 -4.47 7.53 0.59
CA TRP A 57 -3.27 6.92 1.17
C TRP A 57 -2.34 6.31 0.12
N VAL A 58 -2.87 5.92 -1.04
CA VAL A 58 -2.09 5.33 -2.13
C VAL A 58 -0.78 6.07 -2.44
N PRO A 59 -0.76 7.42 -2.64
CA PRO A 59 0.48 8.13 -2.91
C PRO A 59 1.49 8.09 -1.75
N TRP A 60 1.00 8.07 -0.51
CA TRP A 60 1.84 7.98 0.68
C TRP A 60 2.44 6.58 0.84
N VAL A 61 1.65 5.54 0.58
CA VAL A 61 2.12 4.15 0.55
C VAL A 61 3.18 3.97 -0.54
N ASP A 62 2.93 4.48 -1.75
CA ASP A 62 3.87 4.44 -2.86
C ASP A 62 5.20 5.10 -2.46
N TYR A 63 5.14 6.22 -1.72
CA TYR A 63 6.32 6.94 -1.22
C TYR A 63 7.06 6.17 -0.13
N LEU A 64 6.34 5.59 0.85
CA LEU A 64 6.92 4.77 1.91
C LEU A 64 7.64 3.53 1.34
N MET A 65 7.02 2.86 0.36
CA MET A 65 7.63 1.73 -0.35
C MET A 65 8.91 2.16 -1.05
N LEU A 66 8.90 3.32 -1.73
CA LEU A 66 10.10 3.87 -2.36
C LEU A 66 11.20 4.09 -1.32
N MET A 67 10.93 4.83 -0.24
CA MET A 67 11.93 5.09 0.81
C MET A 67 12.49 3.79 1.41
N TRP A 68 11.63 2.79 1.61
CA TRP A 68 12.06 1.50 2.13
C TRP A 68 13.01 0.79 1.15
N PHE A 69 12.70 0.76 -0.15
CA PHE A 69 13.61 0.19 -1.15
C PHE A 69 14.96 0.93 -1.22
N GLU A 70 14.96 2.26 -1.13
CA GLU A 70 16.20 3.06 -1.09
C GLU A 70 17.08 2.70 0.10
N VAL A 71 16.48 2.66 1.30
CA VAL A 71 17.21 2.35 2.54
C VAL A 71 17.75 0.92 2.50
N ARG A 72 16.95 -0.03 2.01
CA ARG A 72 17.39 -1.43 1.86
C ARG A 72 18.52 -1.57 0.87
N TRP A 73 18.46 -0.87 -0.26
CA TRP A 73 19.56 -0.83 -1.22
C TRP A 73 20.85 -0.28 -0.57
N GLN A 74 20.77 0.82 0.19
CA GLN A 74 21.94 1.38 0.87
C GLN A 74 22.54 0.44 1.93
N GLN A 75 21.69 -0.36 2.60
CA GLN A 75 22.13 -1.29 3.64
C GLN A 75 22.72 -2.59 3.07
N THR A 76 22.11 -3.16 2.03
CA THR A 76 22.51 -4.48 1.51
C THR A 76 23.40 -4.39 0.27
N GLY A 77 23.39 -3.28 -0.46
CA GLY A 77 24.04 -3.13 -1.75
C GLY A 77 23.34 -3.88 -2.89
N ASP A 78 22.16 -4.46 -2.65
CA ASP A 78 21.47 -5.31 -3.62
C ASP A 78 20.70 -4.49 -4.66
N SER A 79 21.09 -4.65 -5.92
CA SER A 79 20.49 -3.96 -7.07
C SER A 79 19.04 -4.37 -7.36
N GLU A 80 18.54 -5.48 -6.80
CA GLU A 80 17.14 -5.88 -6.95
C GLU A 80 16.18 -4.82 -6.38
N PHE A 81 16.57 -4.17 -5.26
CA PHE A 81 15.79 -3.07 -4.67
C PHE A 81 15.70 -1.85 -5.60
N LEU A 82 16.72 -1.59 -6.45
CA LEU A 82 16.66 -0.53 -7.45
C LEU A 82 15.64 -0.86 -8.56
N GLN A 83 15.50 -2.13 -8.92
CA GLN A 83 14.50 -2.57 -9.91
C GLN A 83 13.08 -2.38 -9.37
N TRP A 84 12.85 -2.70 -8.09
CA TRP A 84 11.56 -2.48 -7.44
C TRP A 84 11.26 -0.99 -7.19
N ALA A 85 12.27 -0.18 -6.93
CA ALA A 85 12.13 1.28 -6.80
C ALA A 85 11.86 1.99 -8.13
N ALA A 86 12.36 1.46 -9.27
CA ALA A 86 12.24 2.10 -10.58
C ALA A 86 10.81 2.54 -10.98
N PRO A 87 9.76 1.69 -10.90
CA PRO A 87 8.40 2.12 -11.24
C PRO A 87 7.86 3.20 -10.28
N LEU A 88 8.26 3.15 -8.99
CA LEU A 88 7.86 4.16 -8.01
C LEU A 88 8.58 5.50 -8.27
N ARG A 89 9.88 5.47 -8.59
CA ARG A 89 10.64 6.68 -8.96
C ARG A 89 10.06 7.36 -10.19
N GLN A 90 9.68 6.61 -11.23
CA GLN A 90 9.00 7.16 -12.41
C GLN A 90 7.68 7.84 -12.03
N ARG A 91 6.90 7.22 -11.15
CA ARG A 91 5.63 7.78 -10.65
C ARG A 91 5.81 9.11 -9.91
N PHE A 92 6.94 9.28 -9.21
CA PHE A 92 7.30 10.52 -8.52
C PHE A 92 8.17 11.49 -9.36
N ASN A 93 8.44 11.18 -10.62
CA ASN A 93 9.33 11.95 -11.51
C ASN A 93 10.74 12.18 -10.91
N LEU A 94 11.27 11.20 -10.18
CA LEU A 94 12.62 11.25 -9.63
C LEU A 94 13.62 10.71 -10.68
N SER A 95 14.67 11.48 -10.97
CA SER A 95 15.75 11.06 -11.86
C SER A 95 16.71 10.07 -11.18
N PHE A 96 17.38 9.25 -11.99
CA PHE A 96 18.49 8.39 -11.56
C PHE A 96 19.78 9.19 -11.30
#